data_AF-W1NNI6-F1
#
_entry.id   AF-W1NNI6-F1
#
_cell.length_a   1.000
_cell.length_b   1.000
_cell.length_c   1.000
_cell.angle_alpha   90.00
_cell.angle_beta   90.00
_cell.angle_gamma   90.00
#
_symmetry.space_group_name_H-M   'P 1'
#
loop_
_entity.id
_entity.type
_entity.pdbx_description
1 polymer ?
#
loop_
_entity_poly.entity_id
_entity_poly.type
_entity_poly.pdbx_seq_one_letter_code
_entity_poly.pdbx_strand_id
1 'polypeptide(L)'
;MHSSSAGASTKQRAVGSSQPSDASLKRKRGFFQKDLQHMMYGFGDDPNPLPETVALLEDIAVEYITDMVHKAQETASKRGKLLTEDFLFLIRKQSF
;
A
#
# COMPACT_ATOMS: atom_id res chain seq x y z
N MET A 1 -30.17 26.40 54.52
CA MET A 1 -30.21 27.21 53.28
C MET A 1 -28.76 27.24 52.82
N HIS A 2 -28.27 26.55 51.79
CA HIS A 2 -28.68 26.49 50.39
C HIS A 2 -27.97 25.30 49.68
N SER A 3 -28.79 24.41 49.10
CA SER A 3 -28.63 23.62 47.85
C SER A 3 -27.28 23.35 47.15
N SER A 4 -27.09 22.07 46.79
CA SER A 4 -26.72 21.50 45.46
C SER A 4 -25.29 21.72 44.92
N SER A 5 -24.64 20.87 44.11
CA SER A 5 -25.02 19.75 43.24
C SER A 5 -23.81 18.87 42.90
N ALA A 6 -24.04 17.59 42.60
CA ALA A 6 -23.10 16.70 41.93
C ALA A 6 -22.72 17.20 40.52
N GLY A 7 -21.50 16.89 40.07
CA GLY A 7 -21.05 17.15 38.70
C GLY A 7 -19.94 16.19 38.29
N ALA A 8 -20.30 15.17 37.52
CA ALA A 8 -19.37 14.30 36.80
C ALA A 8 -18.65 15.09 35.69
N SER A 9 -17.39 14.79 35.42
CA SER A 9 -16.69 15.27 34.21
C SER A 9 -15.64 14.28 33.73
N THR A 10 -16.14 13.38 32.87
CA THR A 10 -15.57 12.93 31.59
C THR A 10 -14.05 13.06 31.41
N LYS A 11 -13.36 11.91 31.45
CA LYS A 11 -12.02 11.72 30.90
C LYS A 11 -12.06 12.04 29.40
N GLN A 12 -11.52 13.18 29.01
CA GLN A 12 -11.31 13.54 27.61
C GLN A 12 -10.33 12.55 26.98
N ARG A 13 -10.81 11.85 25.96
CA ARG A 13 -10.04 10.95 25.10
C ARG A 13 -9.19 11.82 24.19
N ALA A 14 -7.86 11.70 24.28
CA ALA A 14 -6.95 12.40 23.39
C ALA A 14 -7.26 12.01 21.94
N VAL A 15 -7.69 13.00 21.15
CA VAL A 15 -7.76 12.91 19.69
C VAL A 15 -6.30 12.91 19.21
N GLY A 16 -5.74 11.72 19.04
CA GLY A 16 -4.47 11.54 18.36
C GLY A 16 -4.64 12.03 16.93
N SER A 17 -3.96 13.14 16.61
CA SER A 17 -3.77 13.59 15.25
C SER A 17 -3.20 12.42 14.44
N SER A 18 -3.95 11.94 13.46
CA SER A 18 -3.43 11.08 12.40
C SER A 18 -2.44 11.91 11.59
N GLN A 19 -1.20 12.00 12.07
CA GLN A 19 -0.08 12.37 11.21
C GLN A 19 -0.05 11.31 10.10
N PRO A 20 -0.06 11.69 8.82
CA PRO A 20 0.39 10.77 7.79
C PRO A 20 1.84 10.47 8.17
N SER A 21 2.10 9.22 8.57
CA SER A 21 3.47 8.78 8.75
C SER A 21 4.11 8.89 7.37
N ASP A 22 4.85 9.98 7.17
CA ASP A 22 5.85 10.18 6.14
C ASP A 22 7.04 9.24 6.37
N ALA A 23 6.72 7.98 6.70
CA ALA A 23 7.56 6.85 6.36
C ALA A 23 7.41 6.70 4.83
N SER A 24 7.92 7.70 4.11
CA SER A 24 8.66 7.40 2.90
C SER A 24 9.60 6.30 3.32
N LEU A 25 9.18 5.04 3.07
CA LEU A 25 10.05 3.89 3.08
C LEU A 25 11.26 4.39 2.34
N LYS A 26 12.37 4.70 3.04
CA LYS A 26 13.58 5.22 2.41
C LYS A 26 13.84 4.23 1.30
N ARG A 27 13.48 4.60 0.06
CA ARG A 27 13.14 3.63 -0.97
C ARG A 27 14.41 2.85 -1.19
N LYS A 28 14.49 1.65 -0.62
CA LYS A 28 15.68 0.83 -0.72
C LYS A 28 15.61 0.26 -2.12
N ARG A 29 16.02 1.10 -3.09
CA ARG A 29 16.08 0.78 -4.51
C ARG A 29 17.01 -0.41 -4.70
N GLY A 30 16.75 -1.20 -5.73
CA GLY A 30 17.57 -2.35 -6.06
C GLY A 30 17.13 -3.66 -5.41
N PHE A 31 15.94 -3.74 -4.81
CA PHE A 31 15.45 -5.00 -4.23
C PHE A 31 15.11 -6.01 -5.33
N PHE A 32 14.55 -5.54 -6.44
CA PHE A 32 14.06 -6.39 -7.52
C PHE A 32 14.89 -6.33 -8.79
N GLN A 33 15.98 -5.54 -8.84
CA GLN A 33 16.70 -5.28 -10.09
C GLN A 33 17.18 -6.55 -10.79
N LYS A 34 17.77 -7.50 -10.05
CA LYS A 34 18.22 -8.77 -10.64
C LYS A 34 17.05 -9.55 -11.22
N ASP A 35 15.95 -9.69 -10.48
CA ASP A 35 14.81 -10.48 -10.91
C ASP A 35 14.06 -9.79 -12.07
N LEU A 36 13.96 -8.47 -12.04
CA LEU A 36 13.37 -7.65 -13.11
C LEU A 36 14.15 -7.80 -14.42
N GLN A 37 15.48 -7.83 -14.40
CA GLN A 37 16.28 -8.07 -15.61
C GLN A 37 15.94 -9.44 -16.25
N HIS A 38 15.83 -10.50 -15.44
CA HIS A 38 15.46 -11.82 -15.95
C HIS A 38 14.02 -11.86 -16.48
N MET A 39 13.10 -11.16 -15.81
CA MET A 39 11.71 -11.06 -16.28
C MET A 39 11.63 -10.28 -17.58
N MET A 40 12.30 -9.13 -17.70
CA MET A 40 12.37 -8.34 -18.94
C MET A 40 12.85 -9.21 -20.10
N TYR A 41 13.98 -9.93 -19.93
CA TYR A 41 14.44 -10.88 -20.93
C TYR A 41 13.40 -11.98 -21.25
N GLY A 42 12.73 -12.52 -20.21
CA GLY A 42 11.65 -13.50 -20.38
C GLY A 42 10.44 -12.99 -21.16
N PHE A 43 10.22 -11.66 -21.17
CA PHE A 43 9.21 -10.98 -21.98
C PHE A 43 9.73 -10.50 -23.35
N GLY A 44 11.00 -10.80 -23.70
CA GLY A 44 11.60 -10.52 -25.00
C GLY A 44 12.42 -9.24 -25.09
N ASP A 45 12.72 -8.60 -23.96
CA ASP A 45 13.61 -7.44 -23.89
C ASP A 45 15.10 -7.83 -24.04
N ASP A 46 15.98 -6.84 -24.11
CA ASP A 46 17.43 -7.05 -24.22
C ASP A 46 17.98 -7.86 -23.02
N PRO A 47 18.91 -8.82 -23.22
CA PRO A 47 19.51 -9.59 -22.12
C PRO A 47 20.35 -8.75 -21.15
N ASN A 48 20.74 -7.53 -21.54
CA ASN A 48 21.44 -6.56 -20.71
C ASN A 48 20.74 -5.18 -20.80
N PRO A 49 19.54 -5.05 -20.19
CA PRO A 49 18.77 -3.82 -20.27
C PRO A 49 19.49 -2.68 -19.54
N LEU A 50 19.19 -1.44 -19.93
CA LEU A 50 19.77 -0.26 -19.28
C LEU A 50 19.41 -0.22 -17.78
N PRO A 51 20.35 0.07 -16.87
CA PRO A 51 20.09 0.16 -15.44
C PRO A 51 18.95 1.12 -15.10
N GLU A 52 18.82 2.22 -15.85
CA GLU A 52 17.76 3.22 -15.70
C GLU A 52 16.38 2.64 -16.03
N THR A 53 16.29 1.78 -17.06
CA THR A 53 15.05 1.09 -17.42
C THR A 53 14.62 0.13 -16.32
N VAL A 54 15.56 -0.66 -15.78
CA VAL A 54 15.27 -1.59 -14.68
C VAL A 54 14.84 -0.83 -13.43
N ALA A 55 15.50 0.29 -13.11
CA ALA A 55 15.14 1.13 -11.97
C ALA A 55 13.77 1.78 -12.13
N LEU A 56 13.41 2.23 -13.34
CA LEU A 56 12.08 2.76 -13.63
C LEU A 56 11.02 1.67 -13.50
N LEU A 57 11.27 0.47 -14.03
CA LEU A 57 10.34 -0.64 -13.92
C LEU A 57 10.13 -1.07 -12.46
N GLU A 58 11.18 -1.02 -11.63
CA GLU A 58 11.08 -1.24 -10.18
C GLU A 58 10.15 -0.20 -9.53
N ASP A 59 10.33 1.09 -9.84
CA ASP A 59 9.47 2.15 -9.31
C ASP A 59 7.99 1.95 -9.74
N ILE A 60 7.74 1.61 -11.02
CA ILE A 60 6.39 1.33 -11.54
C ILE A 60 5.77 0.12 -10.85
N ALA A 61 6.52 -0.97 -10.68
CA ALA A 61 6.03 -2.19 -10.05
C ALA A 61 5.64 -1.97 -8.59
N VAL A 62 6.48 -1.23 -7.84
CA VAL A 62 6.19 -0.88 -6.44
C VAL A 62 4.94 -0.02 -6.33
N GLU A 63 4.79 0.97 -7.20
CA GLU A 63 3.60 1.83 -7.26
C GLU A 63 2.34 1.03 -7.56
N TYR A 64 2.38 0.18 -8.60
CA TYR A 64 1.27 -0.68 -9.00
C TYR A 64 0.82 -1.63 -7.89
N ILE A 65 1.78 -2.30 -7.22
CA ILE A 65 1.48 -3.22 -6.11
C ILE A 65 0.86 -2.44 -4.94
N THR A 66 1.39 -1.27 -4.61
CA THR A 66 0.86 -0.41 -3.53
C THR A 66 -0.59 -0.02 -3.81
N ASP A 67 -0.88 0.44 -5.02
CA ASP A 67 -2.23 0.80 -5.45
C ASP A 67 -3.18 -0.41 -5.46
N MET A 68 -2.72 -1.57 -5.89
CA MET A 68 -3.50 -2.80 -5.86
C MET A 68 -3.87 -3.19 -4.42
N VAL A 69 -2.94 -3.09 -3.48
CA VAL A 69 -3.19 -3.40 -2.06
C VAL A 69 -4.21 -2.43 -1.46
N HIS A 70 -4.14 -1.14 -1.77
CA HIS A 70 -5.15 -0.17 -1.33
C HIS A 70 -6.55 -0.50 -1.85
N LYS A 71 -6.68 -0.83 -3.14
CA LYS A 71 -7.96 -1.25 -3.75
C LYS A 71 -8.48 -2.57 -3.15
N ALA A 72 -7.58 -3.49 -2.83
CA ALA A 72 -7.94 -4.77 -2.22
C ALA A 72 -8.43 -4.54 -0.79
N GLN A 73 -7.79 -3.64 -0.04
CA GLN A 73 -8.22 -3.23 1.29
C GLN A 73 -9.59 -2.54 1.28
N GLU A 74 -9.87 -1.68 0.31
CA GLU A 74 -11.19 -1.07 0.14
C GLU A 74 -12.28 -2.15 -0.06
N THR A 75 -12.00 -3.14 -0.91
CA THR A 75 -12.87 -4.30 -1.14
C THR A 75 -13.08 -5.10 0.15
N ALA A 76 -12.01 -5.34 0.91
CA ALA A 76 -12.01 -6.09 2.15
C ALA A 76 -12.65 -5.34 3.34
N SER A 77 -12.84 -4.02 3.25
CA SER A 77 -13.24 -3.16 4.37
C SER A 77 -14.58 -3.59 4.99
N LYS A 78 -15.51 -4.11 4.18
CA LYS A 78 -16.81 -4.65 4.65
C LYS A 78 -16.66 -5.89 5.53
N ARG A 79 -15.62 -6.67 5.30
CA ARG A 79 -15.29 -7.89 6.05
C ARG A 79 -14.34 -7.62 7.21
N GLY A 80 -13.61 -6.51 7.19
CA GLY A 80 -12.62 -6.15 8.22
C GLY A 80 -11.32 -6.97 8.18
N LYS A 81 -11.13 -7.79 7.13
CA LYS A 81 -9.92 -8.62 6.95
C LYS A 81 -9.59 -8.76 5.48
N LEU A 82 -8.36 -8.40 5.10
CA LEU A 82 -7.79 -8.60 3.77
C LEU A 82 -7.50 -10.10 3.55
N LEU A 83 -7.99 -10.63 2.44
CA LEU A 83 -7.80 -12.02 1.99
C LEU A 83 -7.31 -12.05 0.54
N THR A 84 -6.82 -13.22 0.09
CA THR A 84 -6.34 -13.42 -1.28
C THR A 84 -7.45 -13.19 -2.32
N GLU A 85 -8.69 -13.52 -1.98
CA GLU A 85 -9.86 -13.36 -2.86
C GLU A 85 -10.12 -11.90 -3.24
N ASP A 86 -9.70 -10.94 -2.41
CA ASP A 86 -9.86 -9.51 -2.74
C ASP A 86 -8.96 -9.12 -3.92
N PHE A 87 -7.76 -9.68 -4.00
CA PHE A 87 -6.85 -9.49 -5.13
C PHE A 87 -7.38 -10.16 -6.40
N LEU A 88 -7.86 -11.41 -6.28
CA LEU A 88 -8.47 -12.14 -7.39
C LEU A 88 -9.68 -11.39 -7.95
N PHE A 89 -10.49 -10.79 -7.09
CA PHE A 89 -11.64 -9.99 -7.48
C PHE A 89 -11.26 -8.77 -8.32
N LEU A 90 -10.15 -8.10 -7.98
CA LEU A 90 -9.62 -6.96 -8.74
C LEU A 90 -9.08 -7.38 -10.11
N ILE A 91 -8.31 -8.48 -10.16
CA ILE A 91 -7.66 -8.97 -11.38
C ILE A 91 -8.69 -9.47 -12.41
N ARG A 92 -9.78 -10.09 -11.94
CA ARG A 92 -10.88 -10.61 -12.78
C ARG A 92 -11.41 -9.64 -13.85
N LYS A 93 -11.39 -8.33 -13.57
CA LYS A 93 -11.97 -7.30 -14.45
C LYS A 93 -10.95 -6.68 -15.41
N GLN A 94 -9.66 -6.97 -15.25
CA GLN A 94 -8.62 -6.51 -16.16
C GLN A 94 -8.62 -7.43 -17.38
N SER A 95 -9.49 -7.13 -18.35
CA SER A 95 -9.32 -7.68 -19.71
C SER A 95 -8.20 -6.89 -20.37
N PHE A 96 -7.19 -7.60 -20.88
CA PHE A 96 -6.32 -7.07 -21.93
C PHE A 96 -7.09 -6.92 -23.23
#